data_AF-A0A3C2AAK8-F1
#
_entry.id   AF-A0A3C2AAK8-F1
#
_cell.length_a   1.000
_cell.length_b   1.000
_cell.length_c   1.000
_cell.angle_alpha   90.00
_cell.angle_beta   90.00
_cell.angle_gamma   90.00
#
_symmetry.space_group_name_H-M   'P 1'
#
loop_
_entity.id
_entity.type
_entity.pdbx_description
1 polymer ?
#
loop_
_entity_poly.entity_id
_entity_poly.type
_entity_poly.pdbx_seq_one_letter_code
_entity_poly.pdbx_strand_id
1 'polypeptide(L)'
;MRFRIYWLLLGCLYLSCQTTASVPSTTQEVQDRTITAKVKGFSKYEGYFDYYWDAKAGKIWLEIARLDEEFLYVNSLPAGVGSNDIGLDRGQLGDERIVKFVRVGPKVLLVQPNYDYRAYTDNMDEVKAVEDAFAMAVQEGFKVEAEEDGRVLVDITNFLLRDAHGVIGTLKRTKQGSYKLSKERSAIYLDRTKNFPKNSEFEATITFTGQPAGSYIRSVAADPQTVTVRMHHSFIQLPDDDYKPREFDPRGGYFGISYYDYATPIGQPIQKRYIARHRLEKKNPGAAMSEAVEPIVYYLDRGTPEPVRSALLDGAR
;
A
#
# COMPACT_ATOMS: atom_id res chain seq x y z
N MET A 1 38.58 56.94 -51.20
CA MET A 1 39.68 57.35 -50.30
C MET A 1 40.25 56.06 -49.70
N ARG A 2 41.51 55.74 -50.01
CA ARG A 2 42.18 54.47 -49.70
C ARG A 2 42.57 54.42 -48.22
N PHE A 3 42.32 53.31 -47.52
CA PHE A 3 43.10 52.98 -46.33
C PHE A 3 43.60 51.53 -46.36
N ARG A 4 44.91 51.43 -46.14
CA ARG A 4 45.78 50.27 -46.26
C ARG A 4 45.64 49.34 -45.06
N ILE A 5 45.67 48.05 -45.36
CA ILE A 5 45.78 46.91 -44.45
C ILE A 5 47.23 46.79 -43.96
N TYR A 6 47.42 46.59 -42.66
CA TYR A 6 48.67 46.06 -42.09
C TYR A 6 48.37 44.73 -41.39
N TRP A 7 48.99 43.66 -41.89
CA TRP A 7 49.03 42.34 -41.28
C TRP A 7 50.16 42.29 -40.25
N LEU A 8 49.84 41.91 -39.01
CA LEU A 8 50.81 41.56 -37.98
C LEU A 8 50.70 40.05 -37.75
N LEU A 9 51.73 39.32 -38.18
CA LEU A 9 51.93 37.90 -37.93
C LEU A 9 52.40 37.72 -36.49
N LEU A 10 51.58 37.09 -35.65
CA LEU A 10 52.01 36.50 -34.38
C LEU A 10 52.01 34.97 -34.53
N GLY A 11 53.19 34.36 -34.41
CA GLY A 11 53.35 32.91 -34.39
C GLY A 11 52.93 32.34 -33.03
N CYS A 12 51.93 31.45 -33.04
CA CYS A 12 51.59 30.61 -31.90
C CYS A 12 52.33 29.27 -32.01
N LEU A 13 53.18 28.98 -31.02
CA LEU A 13 53.71 27.65 -30.74
C LEU A 13 52.55 26.69 -30.45
N TYR A 14 52.42 25.62 -31.22
CA TYR A 14 51.57 24.48 -30.88
C TYR A 14 52.31 23.60 -29.86
N LEU A 15 51.90 23.69 -28.59
CA LEU A 15 52.22 22.69 -27.56
C LEU A 15 51.19 21.55 -27.70
N SER A 16 51.61 20.41 -28.23
CA SER A 16 50.79 19.19 -28.29
C SER A 16 50.67 18.57 -26.90
N CYS A 17 49.63 18.95 -26.16
CA CYS A 17 49.22 18.27 -24.94
C CYS A 17 48.42 17.02 -25.35
N GLN A 18 48.99 15.83 -25.15
CA GLN A 18 48.25 14.57 -25.28
C GLN A 18 47.38 14.39 -24.02
N THR A 19 46.15 14.88 -24.07
CA THR A 19 45.10 14.49 -23.14
C THR A 19 44.60 13.10 -23.52
N THR A 20 44.99 12.08 -22.76
CA THR A 20 44.32 10.78 -22.77
C THR A 20 42.91 10.96 -22.21
N ALA A 21 41.94 11.19 -23.10
CA ALA A 21 40.54 11.16 -22.73
C ALA A 21 40.16 9.70 -22.40
N SER A 22 40.01 9.39 -21.11
CA SER A 22 39.38 8.15 -20.67
C SER A 22 37.90 8.19 -21.08
N VAL A 23 37.52 7.37 -22.06
CA VAL A 23 36.12 7.12 -22.39
C VAL A 23 35.45 6.54 -21.14
N PRO A 24 34.37 7.15 -20.60
CA PRO A 24 33.69 6.60 -19.45
C PRO A 24 33.09 5.23 -19.82
N SER A 25 33.27 4.25 -18.96
CA SER A 25 32.73 2.89 -19.06
C SER A 25 31.20 2.92 -18.95
N THR A 26 30.51 3.23 -20.04
CA THR A 26 29.04 3.32 -20.07
C THR A 26 28.39 1.94 -19.92
N THR A 27 29.07 0.86 -20.33
CA THR A 27 28.48 -0.49 -20.36
C THR A 27 28.36 -1.12 -18.97
N GLN A 28 29.32 -0.91 -18.06
CA GLN A 28 29.22 -1.43 -16.69
C GLN A 28 28.21 -0.63 -15.84
N GLU A 29 28.13 0.69 -16.05
CA GLU A 29 27.24 1.55 -15.26
C GLU A 29 25.75 1.36 -15.63
N VAL A 30 25.46 0.94 -16.86
CA VAL A 30 24.11 0.56 -17.31
C VAL A 30 23.74 -0.84 -16.83
N GLN A 31 24.69 -1.78 -16.81
CA GLN A 31 24.46 -3.17 -16.39
C GLN A 31 24.12 -3.28 -14.88
N ASP A 32 24.76 -2.46 -14.03
CA ASP A 32 24.49 -2.41 -12.58
C ASP A 32 23.13 -1.78 -12.21
N ARG A 33 22.42 -1.18 -13.18
CA ARG A 33 21.10 -0.56 -12.97
C ARG A 33 19.92 -1.42 -13.44
N THR A 34 20.17 -2.63 -13.95
CA THR A 34 19.13 -3.57 -14.37
C THR A 34 18.54 -4.32 -13.17
N ILE A 35 17.25 -4.70 -13.27
CA ILE A 35 16.59 -5.50 -12.23
C ILE A 35 17.28 -6.86 -12.12
N THR A 36 17.49 -7.53 -13.25
CA THR A 36 18.16 -8.84 -13.32
C THR A 36 19.52 -8.86 -12.61
N ALA A 37 20.35 -7.83 -12.77
CA ALA A 37 21.63 -7.75 -12.08
C ALA A 37 21.45 -7.52 -10.56
N LYS A 38 20.54 -6.60 -10.18
CA LYS A 38 20.32 -6.22 -8.78
C LYS A 38 19.78 -7.37 -7.93
N VAL A 39 18.88 -8.19 -8.48
CA VAL A 39 18.22 -9.27 -7.74
C VAL A 39 18.97 -10.60 -7.79
N LYS A 40 20.19 -10.61 -8.34
CA LYS A 40 20.99 -11.83 -8.46
C LYS A 40 21.24 -12.47 -7.10
N GLY A 41 20.67 -13.66 -6.89
CA GLY A 41 20.78 -14.43 -5.65
C GLY A 41 19.68 -14.13 -4.61
N PHE A 42 18.71 -13.27 -4.94
CA PHE A 42 17.50 -13.09 -4.13
C PHE A 42 16.49 -14.20 -4.45
N SER A 43 15.61 -14.49 -3.50
CA SER A 43 14.51 -15.44 -3.74
C SER A 43 13.33 -14.69 -4.37
N LYS A 44 12.93 -15.07 -5.59
CA LYS A 44 11.79 -14.50 -6.30
C LYS A 44 10.47 -15.11 -5.80
N TYR A 45 9.45 -14.28 -5.64
CA TYR A 45 8.08 -14.67 -5.32
C TYR A 45 7.15 -14.06 -6.38
N GLU A 46 6.54 -14.92 -7.19
CA GLU A 46 5.68 -14.50 -8.30
C GLU A 46 4.21 -14.37 -7.87
N GLY A 47 3.51 -13.37 -8.40
CA GLY A 47 2.10 -13.13 -8.07
C GLY A 47 1.60 -11.79 -8.57
N TYR A 48 0.76 -11.11 -7.77
CA TYR A 48 0.11 -9.87 -8.19
C TYR A 48 1.14 -8.74 -8.44
N PHE A 49 2.02 -8.53 -7.47
CA PHE A 49 3.30 -7.86 -7.66
C PHE A 49 4.42 -8.86 -7.39
N ASP A 50 5.28 -9.08 -8.38
CA ASP A 50 6.49 -9.86 -8.16
C ASP A 50 7.38 -9.15 -7.13
N TYR A 51 7.93 -9.93 -6.19
CA TYR A 51 8.89 -9.39 -5.23
C TYR A 51 10.04 -10.36 -5.00
N TYR A 52 11.12 -9.81 -4.45
CA TYR A 52 12.35 -10.53 -4.17
C TYR A 52 12.75 -10.37 -2.72
N TRP A 53 13.09 -11.49 -2.09
CA TRP A 53 13.66 -11.52 -0.75
C TRP A 53 15.19 -11.56 -0.80
N ASP A 54 15.82 -10.51 -0.26
CA ASP A 54 17.25 -10.49 0.02
C ASP A 54 17.49 -10.97 1.45
N ALA A 55 17.79 -12.25 1.60
CA ALA A 55 18.04 -12.88 2.90
C ALA A 55 19.25 -12.30 3.64
N LYS A 56 20.24 -11.75 2.92
CA LYS A 56 21.46 -11.22 3.53
C LYS A 56 21.22 -9.85 4.14
N ALA A 57 20.43 -9.01 3.46
CA ALA A 57 20.09 -7.68 3.95
C ALA A 57 18.80 -7.63 4.79
N GLY A 58 17.99 -8.69 4.75
CA GLY A 58 16.69 -8.74 5.41
C GLY A 58 15.66 -7.85 4.72
N LYS A 59 15.70 -7.75 3.38
CA LYS A 59 14.93 -6.77 2.59
C LYS A 59 13.94 -7.41 1.63
N ILE A 60 12.80 -6.74 1.45
CA ILE A 60 11.82 -7.02 0.41
C ILE A 60 11.96 -5.96 -0.68
N TRP A 61 12.23 -6.44 -1.89
CA TRP A 61 12.31 -5.64 -3.11
C TRP A 61 11.07 -5.90 -3.96
N LEU A 62 10.29 -4.87 -4.24
CA LEU A 62 9.07 -4.97 -5.04
C LEU A 62 9.37 -4.58 -6.49
N GLU A 63 8.95 -5.41 -7.43
CA GLU A 63 8.94 -5.09 -8.85
C GLU A 63 7.59 -4.52 -9.25
N ILE A 64 7.60 -3.29 -9.76
CA ILE A 64 6.40 -2.58 -10.18
C ILE A 64 6.43 -2.54 -11.70
N ALA A 65 5.56 -3.34 -12.31
CA ALA A 65 5.37 -3.39 -13.76
C ALA A 65 4.19 -2.53 -14.25
N ARG A 66 3.29 -2.14 -13.32
CA ARG A 66 2.04 -1.42 -13.62
C ARG A 66 2.01 -0.13 -12.81
N LEU A 67 2.39 0.97 -13.46
CA LEU A 67 2.27 2.32 -12.91
C LEU A 67 0.87 2.86 -13.20
N ASP A 68 0.40 3.79 -12.37
CA ASP A 68 -0.89 4.47 -12.45
C ASP A 68 -2.14 3.56 -12.37
N GLU A 69 -1.94 2.24 -12.21
CA GLU A 69 -2.98 1.26 -11.94
C GLU A 69 -3.33 1.23 -10.45
N GLU A 70 -4.62 1.28 -10.15
CA GLU A 70 -5.15 1.27 -8.79
C GLU A 70 -5.30 -0.14 -8.24
N PHE A 71 -4.95 -0.30 -6.97
CA PHE A 71 -5.11 -1.52 -6.19
C PHE A 71 -5.56 -1.21 -4.77
N LEU A 72 -6.15 -2.18 -4.10
CA LEU A 72 -6.57 -2.06 -2.71
C LEU A 72 -5.38 -2.38 -1.80
N TYR A 73 -5.09 -1.49 -0.87
CA TYR A 73 -4.13 -1.71 0.20
C TYR A 73 -4.86 -1.77 1.55
N VAL A 74 -4.78 -2.95 2.19
CA VAL A 74 -5.34 -3.20 3.51
C VAL A 74 -4.21 -3.53 4.49
N ASN A 75 -4.33 -3.04 5.73
CA ASN A 75 -3.47 -3.49 6.82
C ASN A 75 -4.28 -4.15 7.94
N SER A 76 -3.64 -5.03 8.71
CA SER A 76 -4.29 -5.69 9.86
C SER A 76 -3.27 -6.10 10.94
N LEU A 77 -3.78 -6.59 12.08
CA LEU A 77 -2.97 -7.11 13.19
C LEU A 77 -3.16 -8.63 13.37
N PRO A 78 -2.46 -9.51 12.63
CA PRO A 78 -2.54 -10.96 12.84
C PRO A 78 -2.07 -11.43 14.23
N ALA A 79 -1.30 -10.60 14.93
CA ALA A 79 -1.00 -10.76 16.36
C ALA A 79 -1.08 -9.38 17.02
N GLY A 80 -2.08 -9.19 17.89
CA GLY A 80 -2.29 -7.96 18.65
C GLY A 80 -1.65 -7.99 20.03
N VAL A 81 -2.04 -7.02 20.87
CA VAL A 81 -1.62 -6.87 22.27
C VAL A 81 -2.44 -7.77 23.21
N GLY A 82 -3.66 -8.13 22.82
CA GLY A 82 -4.52 -9.04 23.59
C GLY A 82 -5.29 -8.36 24.72
N SER A 83 -5.81 -7.15 24.47
CA SER A 83 -6.65 -6.42 25.40
C SER A 83 -7.73 -5.64 24.64
N ASN A 84 -8.97 -6.06 24.83
CA ASN A 84 -10.14 -5.41 24.24
C ASN A 84 -10.25 -3.93 24.66
N ASP A 85 -9.87 -3.60 25.91
CA ASP A 85 -9.89 -2.22 26.42
C ASP A 85 -8.85 -1.31 25.74
N ILE A 86 -7.73 -1.89 25.29
CA ILE A 86 -6.74 -1.18 24.47
C ILE A 86 -7.21 -1.09 23.01
N GLY A 87 -7.92 -2.10 22.53
CA GLY A 87 -8.45 -2.18 21.16
C GLY A 87 -7.36 -2.46 20.13
N LEU A 88 -6.43 -3.36 20.47
CA LEU A 88 -5.35 -3.86 19.61
C LEU A 88 -5.38 -5.38 19.60
N ASP A 89 -6.45 -5.95 19.06
CA ASP A 89 -6.77 -7.37 19.17
C ASP A 89 -6.23 -8.19 18.00
N ARG A 90 -6.07 -9.49 18.23
CA ARG A 90 -5.65 -10.42 17.18
C ARG A 90 -6.72 -10.50 16.09
N GLY A 91 -6.31 -10.32 14.84
CA GLY A 91 -7.19 -10.39 13.67
C GLY A 91 -7.92 -9.08 13.36
N GLN A 92 -7.61 -7.99 14.06
CA GLN A 92 -8.22 -6.68 13.82
C GLN A 92 -7.83 -6.14 12.44
N LEU A 93 -8.85 -5.81 11.63
CA LEU A 93 -8.66 -5.09 10.37
C LEU A 93 -8.34 -3.62 10.66
N GLY A 94 -7.41 -3.07 9.89
CA GLY A 94 -7.04 -1.66 9.88
C GLY A 94 -7.75 -0.93 8.76
N ASP A 95 -7.09 0.06 8.17
CA ASP A 95 -7.70 0.85 7.12
C ASP A 95 -7.66 0.14 5.76
N GLU A 96 -8.63 0.48 4.94
CA GLU A 96 -8.79 0.07 3.55
C GLU A 96 -8.57 1.30 2.65
N ARG A 97 -7.60 1.22 1.72
CA ARG A 97 -7.22 2.36 0.87
C ARG A 97 -7.09 1.93 -0.57
N ILE A 98 -7.68 2.68 -1.49
CA ILE A 98 -7.33 2.59 -2.91
C ILE A 98 -6.04 3.38 -3.12
N VAL A 99 -5.05 2.75 -3.73
CA VAL A 99 -3.73 3.34 -3.95
C VAL A 99 -3.20 2.99 -5.34
N LYS A 100 -2.26 3.79 -5.84
CA LYS A 100 -1.53 3.52 -7.09
C LYS A 100 -0.08 3.96 -6.99
N PHE A 101 0.77 3.34 -7.79
CA PHE A 101 2.17 3.75 -7.92
C PHE A 101 2.32 4.80 -9.01
N VAL A 102 2.85 5.98 -8.65
CA VAL A 102 3.07 7.10 -9.59
C VAL A 102 4.56 7.40 -9.69
N ARG A 103 5.10 7.41 -10.91
CA ARG A 103 6.52 7.74 -11.14
C ARG A 103 6.73 9.25 -11.10
N VAL A 104 7.69 9.71 -10.29
CA VAL A 104 8.13 11.10 -10.23
C VAL A 104 9.66 11.16 -10.22
N GLY A 105 10.25 11.38 -11.40
CA GLY A 105 11.70 11.45 -11.56
C GLY A 105 12.41 10.15 -11.11
N PRO A 106 13.33 10.19 -10.13
CA PRO A 106 14.01 8.99 -9.61
C PRO A 106 13.21 8.23 -8.53
N LYS A 107 11.96 8.62 -8.29
CA LYS A 107 11.10 8.02 -7.26
C LYS A 107 9.82 7.44 -7.83
N VAL A 108 9.26 6.49 -7.09
CA VAL A 108 7.88 6.04 -7.23
C VAL A 108 7.14 6.38 -5.94
N LEU A 109 6.00 7.04 -6.06
CA LEU A 109 5.15 7.39 -4.93
C LEU A 109 4.01 6.37 -4.83
N LEU A 110 3.69 5.91 -3.62
CA LEU A 110 2.43 5.21 -3.36
C LEU A 110 1.39 6.27 -3.01
N VAL A 111 0.56 6.62 -3.99
CA VAL A 111 -0.45 7.67 -3.86
C VAL A 111 -1.80 7.05 -3.52
N GLN A 112 -2.48 7.61 -2.53
CA GLN A 112 -3.87 7.35 -2.20
C GLN A 112 -4.71 8.53 -2.70
N PRO A 113 -5.47 8.38 -3.80
CA PRO A 113 -6.47 9.36 -4.22
C PRO A 113 -7.53 9.57 -3.14
N ASN A 114 -8.15 10.76 -3.12
CA ASN A 114 -9.20 11.07 -2.17
C ASN A 114 -10.59 10.82 -2.77
N TYR A 115 -11.09 9.61 -2.59
CA TYR A 115 -12.40 9.21 -3.09
C TYR A 115 -13.59 9.62 -2.21
N ASP A 116 -13.39 10.41 -1.16
CA ASP A 116 -14.51 11.02 -0.43
C ASP A 116 -15.10 12.21 -1.20
N TYR A 117 -14.35 12.76 -2.17
CA TYR A 117 -14.73 13.90 -2.98
C TYR A 117 -14.47 13.58 -4.46
N ARG A 118 -15.50 13.67 -5.30
CA ARG A 118 -15.45 13.25 -6.71
C ARG A 118 -16.25 14.22 -7.56
N ALA A 119 -16.05 14.16 -8.87
CA ALA A 119 -16.99 14.70 -9.84
C ALA A 119 -17.31 13.60 -10.86
N TYR A 120 -18.57 13.20 -10.93
CA TYR A 120 -19.05 12.29 -11.99
C TYR A 120 -19.60 13.10 -13.15
N THR A 121 -18.74 13.35 -14.14
CA THR A 121 -18.98 14.26 -15.27
C THR A 121 -18.11 13.85 -16.46
N ASP A 122 -18.53 14.22 -17.67
CA ASP A 122 -17.73 14.05 -18.89
C ASP A 122 -16.66 15.16 -19.05
N ASN A 123 -16.68 16.18 -18.18
CA ASN A 123 -15.72 17.28 -18.19
C ASN A 123 -14.47 16.97 -17.36
N MET A 124 -13.35 16.68 -18.03
CA MET A 124 -12.10 16.34 -17.37
C MET A 124 -11.45 17.49 -16.58
N ASP A 125 -11.71 18.74 -16.96
CA ASP A 125 -11.23 19.89 -16.18
C ASP A 125 -11.97 20.00 -14.84
N GLU A 126 -13.25 19.64 -14.80
CA GLU A 126 -14.05 19.60 -13.58
C GLU A 126 -13.60 18.46 -12.66
N VAL A 127 -13.34 17.26 -13.20
CA VAL A 127 -12.74 16.16 -12.44
C VAL A 127 -11.40 16.57 -11.86
N LYS A 128 -10.55 17.21 -12.67
CA LYS A 128 -9.23 17.67 -12.23
C LYS A 128 -9.33 18.76 -11.15
N ALA A 129 -10.25 19.70 -11.29
CA ALA A 129 -10.47 20.74 -10.30
C ALA A 129 -10.87 20.18 -8.93
N VAL A 130 -11.71 19.14 -8.89
CA VAL A 130 -12.09 18.46 -7.64
C VAL A 130 -10.92 17.66 -7.07
N GLU A 131 -10.18 16.93 -7.91
CA GLU A 131 -8.97 16.23 -7.49
C GLU A 131 -7.94 17.18 -6.84
N ASP A 132 -7.73 18.36 -7.42
CA ASP A 132 -6.79 19.36 -6.89
C ASP A 132 -7.34 20.12 -5.67
N ALA A 133 -8.67 20.19 -5.51
CA ALA A 133 -9.32 20.86 -4.39
C ALA A 133 -9.28 20.04 -3.09
N PHE A 134 -9.19 18.71 -3.17
CA PHE A 134 -9.19 17.82 -2.01
C PHE A 134 -7.90 17.01 -1.93
N ALA A 135 -7.19 17.17 -0.81
CA ALA A 135 -5.87 16.58 -0.65
C ALA A 135 -5.90 15.04 -0.80
N MET A 136 -5.10 14.54 -1.72
CA MET A 136 -4.64 13.15 -1.76
C MET A 136 -3.58 12.90 -0.68
N ALA A 137 -3.26 11.64 -0.42
CA ALA A 137 -2.19 11.26 0.51
C ALA A 137 -1.08 10.48 -0.20
N VAL A 138 0.18 10.90 -0.06
CA VAL A 138 1.33 10.07 -0.43
C VAL A 138 1.67 9.19 0.77
N GLN A 139 1.43 7.89 0.65
CA GLN A 139 1.66 6.90 1.70
C GLN A 139 3.15 6.62 1.91
N GLU A 140 3.94 6.64 0.82
CA GLU A 140 5.39 6.44 0.85
C GLU A 140 6.02 6.93 -0.46
N GLY A 141 7.30 7.30 -0.41
CA GLY A 141 8.10 7.62 -1.59
C GLY A 141 9.32 6.71 -1.71
N PHE A 142 9.31 5.81 -2.68
CA PHE A 142 10.39 4.87 -2.92
C PHE A 142 11.41 5.42 -3.90
N LYS A 143 12.69 5.18 -3.62
CA LYS A 143 13.76 5.38 -4.61
C LYS A 143 13.76 4.20 -5.59
N VAL A 144 13.88 4.50 -6.87
CA VAL A 144 14.08 3.47 -7.90
C VAL A 144 15.53 3.00 -7.84
N GLU A 145 15.69 1.71 -7.56
CA GLU A 145 17.00 1.09 -7.30
C GLU A 145 17.51 0.32 -8.52
N ALA A 146 16.61 -0.10 -9.40
CA ALA A 146 16.90 -0.66 -10.72
C ALA A 146 15.69 -0.52 -11.63
N GLU A 147 15.90 -0.59 -12.94
CA GLU A 147 14.86 -0.50 -13.97
C GLU A 147 15.19 -1.42 -15.16
N GLU A 148 14.20 -2.12 -15.69
CA GLU A 148 14.36 -3.05 -16.81
C GLU A 148 13.01 -3.21 -17.54
N ASP A 149 13.01 -2.99 -18.87
CA ASP A 149 11.82 -3.07 -19.74
C ASP A 149 10.58 -2.32 -19.22
N GLY A 150 10.77 -1.11 -18.68
CA GLY A 150 9.69 -0.29 -18.12
C GLY A 150 9.19 -0.73 -16.73
N ARG A 151 9.73 -1.81 -16.18
CA ARG A 151 9.50 -2.24 -14.79
C ARG A 151 10.53 -1.60 -13.88
N VAL A 152 10.14 -1.30 -12.65
CA VAL A 152 11.00 -0.64 -11.67
C VAL A 152 11.11 -1.47 -10.40
N LEU A 153 12.31 -1.54 -9.83
CA LEU A 153 12.57 -2.23 -8.57
C LEU A 153 12.76 -1.21 -7.44
N VAL A 154 12.01 -1.40 -6.36
CA VAL A 154 12.04 -0.53 -5.17
C VAL A 154 12.21 -1.34 -3.89
N ASP A 155 12.91 -0.79 -2.90
CA ASP A 155 12.99 -1.36 -1.54
C ASP A 155 11.77 -0.92 -0.72
N ILE A 156 10.87 -1.85 -0.39
CA ILE A 156 9.66 -1.56 0.40
C ILE A 156 9.81 -1.91 1.89
N THR A 157 11.00 -2.32 2.32
CA THR A 157 11.21 -2.86 3.67
C THR A 157 10.82 -1.86 4.76
N ASN A 158 11.22 -0.59 4.63
CA ASN A 158 10.86 0.43 5.62
C ASN A 158 9.35 0.73 5.66
N PHE A 159 8.67 0.61 4.52
CA PHE A 159 7.22 0.76 4.45
C PHE A 159 6.50 -0.36 5.20
N LEU A 160 6.99 -1.60 5.11
CA LEU A 160 6.45 -2.76 5.82
C LEU A 160 6.76 -2.73 7.33
N LEU A 161 7.83 -2.04 7.74
CA LEU A 161 8.24 -1.94 9.15
C LEU A 161 7.63 -0.76 9.91
N ARG A 162 6.73 0.01 9.28
CA ARG A 162 6.11 1.19 9.90
C ARG A 162 4.96 0.78 10.83
N ASP A 163 4.57 1.70 11.72
CA ASP A 163 3.33 1.56 12.51
C ASP A 163 2.09 1.82 11.65
N ALA A 164 1.77 0.89 10.74
CA ALA A 164 0.66 1.05 9.80
C ALA A 164 -0.72 0.95 10.45
N HIS A 165 -0.80 0.36 11.64
CA HIS A 165 -2.05 0.19 12.38
C HIS A 165 -2.24 1.21 13.52
N GLY A 166 -1.32 2.17 13.66
CA GLY A 166 -1.44 3.24 14.65
C GLY A 166 -1.36 2.78 16.11
N VAL A 167 -0.60 1.71 16.39
CA VAL A 167 -0.38 1.14 17.72
C VAL A 167 0.08 2.19 18.72
N ILE A 168 1.06 3.03 18.35
CA ILE A 168 1.58 4.10 19.20
C ILE A 168 0.45 5.09 19.57
N GLY A 169 -0.33 5.49 18.57
CA GLY A 169 -1.45 6.41 18.75
C GLY A 169 -2.54 5.81 19.64
N THR A 170 -2.86 4.54 19.44
CA THR A 170 -3.86 3.81 20.24
C THR A 170 -3.43 3.64 21.69
N LEU A 171 -2.19 3.22 21.95
CA LEU A 171 -1.65 3.12 23.32
C LEU A 171 -1.65 4.48 24.04
N LYS A 172 -1.32 5.57 23.32
CA LYS A 172 -1.39 6.93 23.89
C LYS A 172 -2.83 7.34 24.20
N ARG A 173 -3.76 7.16 23.25
CA ARG A 173 -5.18 7.54 23.39
C ARG A 173 -5.87 6.77 24.52
N THR A 174 -5.50 5.50 24.71
CA THR A 174 -6.00 4.63 25.78
C THR A 174 -5.20 4.76 27.09
N LYS A 175 -4.31 5.76 27.20
CA LYS A 175 -3.52 6.06 28.41
C LYS A 175 -2.62 4.91 28.89
N GLN A 176 -2.14 4.06 27.98
CA GLN A 176 -1.27 2.93 28.28
C GLN A 176 0.21 3.28 28.33
N GLY A 177 0.58 4.50 27.94
CA GLY A 177 1.94 5.00 28.02
C GLY A 177 2.41 5.66 26.73
N SER A 178 3.69 6.00 26.70
CA SER A 178 4.34 6.62 25.55
C SER A 178 5.34 5.65 24.95
N TYR A 179 5.16 5.33 23.67
CA TYR A 179 5.98 4.35 22.96
C TYR A 179 6.54 4.94 21.67
N LYS A 180 7.62 4.33 21.18
CA LYS A 180 8.20 4.55 19.87
C LYS A 180 8.49 3.22 19.19
N LEU A 181 8.40 3.21 17.86
CA LEU A 181 8.86 2.09 17.05
C LEU A 181 10.36 1.86 17.28
N SER A 182 10.76 0.60 17.49
CA SER A 182 12.16 0.16 17.47
C SER A 182 12.41 -0.64 16.21
N LYS A 183 13.05 -0.01 15.22
CA LYS A 183 13.37 -0.66 13.95
C LYS A 183 14.37 -1.79 14.13
N GLU A 184 15.29 -1.66 15.08
CA GLU A 184 16.34 -2.63 15.38
C GLU A 184 15.78 -3.93 15.98
N ARG A 185 14.58 -3.86 16.57
CA ARG A 185 13.83 -5.00 17.11
C ARG A 185 12.66 -5.41 16.21
N SER A 186 12.59 -4.89 14.99
CA SER A 186 11.54 -5.18 14.03
C SER A 186 12.13 -5.83 12.79
N ALA A 187 11.40 -6.78 12.20
CA ALA A 187 11.88 -7.54 11.05
C ALA A 187 10.71 -8.09 10.23
N ILE A 188 10.98 -8.40 8.96
CA ILE A 188 10.03 -9.10 8.10
C ILE A 188 9.75 -10.49 8.66
N TYR A 189 8.47 -10.86 8.70
CA TYR A 189 8.00 -12.18 9.13
C TYR A 189 7.66 -13.02 7.89
N LEU A 190 8.63 -13.84 7.46
CA LEU A 190 8.59 -14.55 6.18
C LEU A 190 7.51 -15.64 6.11
N ASP A 191 7.19 -16.35 7.19
CA ASP A 191 6.26 -17.50 7.16
C ASP A 191 4.88 -17.14 6.59
N ARG A 192 4.50 -15.86 6.70
CA ARG A 192 3.22 -15.29 6.23
C ARG A 192 3.39 -14.19 5.17
N THR A 193 4.61 -13.97 4.71
CA THR A 193 4.89 -13.18 3.52
C THR A 193 4.77 -14.08 2.31
N LYS A 194 3.72 -13.88 1.50
CA LYS A 194 3.30 -14.78 0.42
C LYS A 194 2.88 -13.99 -0.81
N ASN A 195 2.82 -14.66 -1.95
CA ASN A 195 2.38 -14.03 -3.18
C ASN A 195 1.37 -14.94 -3.89
N PHE A 196 0.34 -14.33 -4.44
CA PHE A 196 -0.76 -14.99 -5.12
C PHE A 196 -1.15 -14.19 -6.37
N PRO A 197 -1.85 -14.79 -7.35
CA PRO A 197 -2.18 -14.10 -8.60
C PRO A 197 -2.93 -12.78 -8.43
N LYS A 198 -3.77 -12.66 -7.40
CA LYS A 198 -4.65 -11.48 -7.18
C LYS A 198 -4.25 -10.65 -5.96
N ASN A 199 -3.25 -11.08 -5.20
CA ASN A 199 -2.81 -10.36 -4.02
C ASN A 199 -1.37 -10.69 -3.60
N SER A 200 -0.67 -9.68 -3.10
CA SER A 200 0.66 -9.80 -2.51
C SER A 200 0.57 -9.50 -1.01
N GLU A 201 1.05 -10.43 -0.19
CA GLU A 201 0.87 -10.44 1.25
C GLU A 201 2.22 -10.32 1.95
N PHE A 202 2.35 -9.34 2.84
CA PHE A 202 3.57 -9.10 3.60
C PHE A 202 3.26 -9.01 5.08
N GLU A 203 4.07 -9.64 5.92
CA GLU A 203 3.92 -9.56 7.37
C GLU A 203 5.24 -9.15 8.00
N ALA A 204 5.17 -8.37 9.08
CA ALA A 204 6.32 -7.91 9.82
C ALA A 204 6.07 -8.02 11.33
N THR A 205 7.11 -8.46 12.05
CA THR A 205 7.17 -8.36 13.51
C THR A 205 7.61 -6.95 13.85
N ILE A 206 6.75 -6.21 14.54
CA ILE A 206 6.95 -4.80 14.87
C ILE A 206 7.03 -4.64 16.39
N THR A 207 8.15 -4.09 16.85
CA THR A 207 8.41 -3.88 18.28
C THR A 207 8.37 -2.40 18.62
N PHE A 208 7.67 -2.09 19.71
CA PHE A 208 7.57 -0.77 20.31
C PHE A 208 8.24 -0.75 21.68
N THR A 209 9.02 0.29 21.95
CA THR A 209 9.67 0.49 23.25
C THR A 209 9.17 1.78 23.88
N GLY A 210 8.96 1.78 25.20
CA GLY A 210 8.32 2.92 25.83
C GLY A 210 8.26 2.90 27.34
N GLN A 211 7.56 3.89 27.88
CA GLN A 211 7.26 4.02 29.30
C GLN A 211 5.78 3.67 29.53
N PRO A 212 5.48 2.49 30.10
CA PRO A 212 4.11 2.06 30.36
C PRO A 212 3.47 2.91 31.47
N ALA A 213 2.19 3.23 31.31
CA ALA A 213 1.43 4.01 32.30
C ALA A 213 0.15 3.29 32.78
N GLY A 214 -0.57 2.62 31.87
CA GLY A 214 -1.87 2.01 32.18
C GLY A 214 -1.77 0.59 32.76
N SER A 215 -2.82 0.16 33.47
CA SER A 215 -2.91 -1.18 34.05
C SER A 215 -3.09 -2.28 32.99
N TYR A 216 -3.83 -2.00 31.92
CA TYR A 216 -4.13 -3.00 30.89
C TYR A 216 -2.88 -3.49 30.18
N ILE A 217 -1.98 -2.59 29.77
CA ILE A 217 -0.74 -3.02 29.11
C ILE A 217 0.14 -3.84 30.06
N ARG A 218 0.12 -3.50 31.36
CA ARG A 218 0.86 -4.24 32.39
C ARG A 218 0.29 -5.62 32.67
N SER A 219 -1.00 -5.84 32.44
CA SER A 219 -1.64 -7.13 32.67
C SER A 219 -1.51 -8.11 31.51
N VAL A 220 -1.23 -7.62 30.29
CA VAL A 220 -1.23 -8.47 29.07
C VAL A 220 0.13 -8.61 28.41
N ALA A 221 1.02 -7.61 28.53
CA ALA A 221 2.34 -7.68 27.93
C ALA A 221 3.33 -8.45 28.82
N ALA A 222 4.13 -9.33 28.22
CA ALA A 222 5.22 -10.03 28.91
C ALA A 222 6.25 -9.07 29.51
N ASP A 223 6.59 -8.00 28.78
CA ASP A 223 7.30 -6.83 29.25
C ASP A 223 6.53 -5.58 28.82
N PRO A 224 5.91 -4.82 29.75
CA PRO A 224 5.15 -3.63 29.41
C PRO A 224 6.01 -2.49 28.83
N GLN A 225 7.35 -2.53 28.94
CA GLN A 225 8.25 -1.57 28.30
C GLN A 225 8.56 -1.94 26.83
N THR A 226 8.31 -3.20 26.43
CA THR A 226 8.62 -3.74 25.11
C THR A 226 7.41 -4.50 24.53
N VAL A 227 6.61 -3.81 23.73
CA VAL A 227 5.36 -4.36 23.16
C VAL A 227 5.62 -4.78 21.72
N THR A 228 5.37 -6.05 21.39
CA THR A 228 5.58 -6.59 20.04
C THR A 228 4.26 -7.08 19.46
N VAL A 229 3.99 -6.71 18.20
CA VAL A 229 2.82 -7.14 17.43
C VAL A 229 3.27 -7.67 16.07
N ARG A 230 2.37 -8.32 15.34
CA ARG A 230 2.58 -8.57 13.91
C ARG A 230 1.66 -7.68 13.10
N MET A 231 2.24 -6.97 12.14
CA MET A 231 1.53 -6.13 11.18
C MET A 231 1.51 -6.80 9.84
N HIS A 232 0.36 -6.72 9.19
CA HIS A 232 0.12 -7.32 7.91
C HIS A 232 -0.25 -6.27 6.89
N HIS A 233 0.25 -6.44 5.67
CA HIS A 233 0.01 -5.60 4.52
C HIS A 233 -0.46 -6.48 3.36
N SER A 234 -1.61 -6.15 2.81
CA SER A 234 -2.20 -6.85 1.67
C SER A 234 -2.39 -5.88 0.52
N PHE A 235 -1.75 -6.17 -0.61
CA PHE A 235 -1.96 -5.46 -1.88
C PHE A 235 -2.83 -6.33 -2.76
N ILE A 236 -4.05 -5.89 -3.05
CA ILE A 236 -5.11 -6.70 -3.64
C ILE A 236 -5.55 -6.05 -4.95
N GLN A 237 -5.69 -6.87 -5.99
CA GLN A 237 -6.27 -6.45 -7.25
C GLN A 237 -7.70 -5.92 -7.05
N LEU A 238 -8.04 -4.77 -7.67
CA LEU A 238 -9.43 -4.31 -7.69
C LEU A 238 -10.31 -5.24 -8.55
N PRO A 239 -11.59 -5.39 -8.21
CA PRO A 239 -12.55 -6.10 -9.06
C PRO A 239 -12.80 -5.35 -10.38
N ASP A 240 -13.56 -5.98 -11.28
CA ASP A 240 -14.07 -5.32 -12.49
C ASP A 240 -15.03 -4.14 -12.18
N ASP A 241 -15.36 -3.38 -13.21
CA ASP A 241 -16.23 -2.20 -13.18
C ASP A 241 -17.73 -2.51 -13.40
N ASP A 242 -18.12 -3.78 -13.51
CA ASP A 242 -19.50 -4.21 -13.75
C ASP A 242 -20.38 -4.24 -12.47
N TYR A 243 -19.92 -3.65 -11.38
CA TYR A 243 -20.70 -3.55 -10.15
C TYR A 243 -21.82 -2.50 -10.27
N LYS A 244 -23.04 -2.88 -9.91
CA LYS A 244 -24.20 -1.97 -9.84
C LYS A 244 -24.46 -1.55 -8.39
N PRO A 245 -24.16 -0.30 -7.99
CA PRO A 245 -24.45 0.21 -6.67
C PRO A 245 -25.96 0.23 -6.40
N ARG A 246 -26.36 0.17 -5.12
CA ARG A 246 -27.75 0.39 -4.70
C ARG A 246 -27.78 1.55 -3.71
N GLU A 247 -28.62 2.53 -4.01
CA GLU A 247 -28.80 3.71 -3.16
C GLU A 247 -29.20 3.33 -1.75
N PHE A 248 -28.73 4.12 -0.80
CA PHE A 248 -29.04 3.94 0.61
C PHE A 248 -30.45 4.43 0.92
N ASP A 249 -31.25 3.56 1.55
CA ASP A 249 -32.52 3.94 2.17
C ASP A 249 -32.37 3.80 3.70
N PRO A 250 -32.62 4.86 4.50
CA PRO A 250 -32.49 4.81 5.95
C PRO A 250 -33.42 3.80 6.62
N ARG A 251 -34.47 3.33 5.92
CA ARG A 251 -35.39 2.28 6.41
C ARG A 251 -34.83 0.87 6.22
N GLY A 252 -33.74 0.70 5.47
CA GLY A 252 -33.26 -0.59 4.97
C GLY A 252 -32.39 -1.42 5.92
N GLY A 253 -31.96 -0.88 7.07
CA GLY A 253 -31.13 -1.62 8.03
C GLY A 253 -29.72 -2.01 7.54
N TYR A 254 -29.29 -1.52 6.37
CA TYR A 254 -27.94 -1.74 5.84
C TYR A 254 -26.96 -0.68 6.38
N PHE A 255 -25.69 -1.06 6.51
CA PHE A 255 -24.60 -0.09 6.56
C PHE A 255 -24.46 0.59 5.19
N GLY A 256 -23.83 1.76 5.16
CA GLY A 256 -23.65 2.49 3.91
C GLY A 256 -22.28 3.13 3.79
N ILE A 257 -21.91 3.37 2.53
CA ILE A 257 -20.78 4.20 2.14
C ILE A 257 -21.32 5.54 1.62
N SER A 258 -20.55 6.60 1.77
CA SER A 258 -20.92 7.92 1.24
C SER A 258 -19.71 8.66 0.70
N TYR A 259 -19.95 9.51 -0.30
CA TYR A 259 -18.98 10.45 -0.83
C TYR A 259 -19.71 11.72 -1.30
N TYR A 260 -18.97 12.78 -1.58
CA TYR A 260 -19.48 14.03 -2.11
C TYR A 260 -19.21 14.11 -3.62
N ASP A 261 -20.25 14.30 -4.41
CA ASP A 261 -20.17 14.44 -5.87
C ASP A 261 -20.35 15.89 -6.31
N TYR A 262 -19.25 16.57 -6.56
CA TYR A 262 -19.19 17.99 -6.89
C TYR A 262 -19.74 18.34 -8.28
N ALA A 263 -20.00 17.34 -9.13
CA ALA A 263 -20.75 17.52 -10.37
C ALA A 263 -22.28 17.52 -10.17
N THR A 264 -22.74 17.39 -8.91
CA THR A 264 -24.18 17.34 -8.61
C THR A 264 -24.87 18.66 -9.00
N PRO A 265 -26.00 18.60 -9.75
CA PRO A 265 -26.76 19.80 -10.11
C PRO A 265 -27.24 20.59 -8.89
N ILE A 266 -27.36 21.92 -9.06
CA ILE A 266 -27.89 22.81 -8.04
C ILE A 266 -29.27 22.34 -7.58
N GLY A 267 -29.49 22.31 -6.26
CA GLY A 267 -30.74 21.87 -5.64
C GLY A 267 -30.82 20.37 -5.36
N GLN A 268 -29.82 19.58 -5.76
CA GLN A 268 -29.72 18.16 -5.42
C GLN A 268 -28.71 17.92 -4.28
N PRO A 269 -28.89 16.86 -3.46
CA PRO A 269 -27.91 16.51 -2.44
C PRO A 269 -26.56 16.12 -3.07
N ILE A 270 -25.53 16.88 -2.73
CA ILE A 270 -24.14 16.63 -3.16
C ILE A 270 -23.60 15.33 -2.56
N GLN A 271 -24.03 14.97 -1.36
CA GLN A 271 -23.63 13.73 -0.71
C GLN A 271 -24.41 12.55 -1.33
N LYS A 272 -23.69 11.60 -1.91
CA LYS A 272 -24.23 10.33 -2.41
C LYS A 272 -24.05 9.25 -1.35
N ARG A 273 -25.03 8.35 -1.24
CA ARG A 273 -25.04 7.28 -0.24
C ARG A 273 -25.47 5.96 -0.88
N TYR A 274 -24.70 4.91 -0.67
CA TYR A 274 -24.97 3.56 -1.16
C TYR A 274 -24.92 2.56 -0.03
N ILE A 275 -25.63 1.43 -0.16
CA ILE A 275 -25.52 0.34 0.80
C ILE A 275 -24.23 -0.46 0.60
N ALA A 276 -23.63 -0.90 1.71
CA ALA A 276 -22.59 -1.92 1.69
C ALA A 276 -23.24 -3.31 1.62
N ARG A 277 -22.91 -4.10 0.60
CA ARG A 277 -23.46 -5.46 0.42
C ARG A 277 -22.51 -6.33 -0.40
N HIS A 278 -22.72 -7.63 -0.33
CA HIS A 278 -22.08 -8.58 -1.25
C HIS A 278 -22.57 -8.40 -2.69
N ARG A 279 -21.65 -8.54 -3.65
CA ARG A 279 -21.97 -8.64 -5.08
C ARG A 279 -22.50 -10.06 -5.34
N LEU A 280 -23.83 -10.19 -5.34
CA LEU A 280 -24.50 -11.46 -5.59
C LEU A 280 -25.37 -11.39 -6.85
N GLU A 281 -25.19 -12.39 -7.71
CA GLU A 281 -26.00 -12.60 -8.90
C GLU A 281 -26.75 -13.92 -8.76
N LYS A 282 -28.06 -13.92 -9.04
CA LYS A 282 -28.87 -15.14 -9.03
C LYS A 282 -28.54 -15.97 -10.26
N LYS A 283 -28.23 -17.26 -10.07
CA LYS A 283 -28.19 -18.22 -11.19
C LYS A 283 -29.50 -18.22 -11.99
N ASN A 284 -30.64 -18.10 -11.31
CA ASN A 284 -31.98 -17.98 -11.91
C ASN A 284 -32.59 -16.59 -11.60
N PRO A 285 -32.46 -15.59 -12.48
CA PRO A 285 -32.90 -14.21 -12.20
C PRO A 285 -34.40 -14.06 -11.91
N GLY A 286 -35.25 -14.89 -12.53
CA GLY A 286 -36.71 -14.85 -12.35
C GLY A 286 -37.23 -15.55 -11.09
N ALA A 287 -36.38 -16.29 -10.37
CA ALA A 287 -36.81 -17.01 -9.18
C ALA A 287 -36.85 -16.07 -7.95
N ALA A 288 -37.82 -16.27 -7.05
CA ALA A 288 -37.89 -15.52 -5.79
C ALA A 288 -36.60 -15.70 -4.96
N MET A 289 -36.11 -16.95 -4.87
CA MET A 289 -34.82 -17.33 -4.29
C MET A 289 -34.03 -18.14 -5.32
N SER A 290 -32.72 -17.91 -5.38
CA SER A 290 -31.80 -18.63 -6.25
C SER A 290 -30.47 -18.74 -5.55
N GLU A 291 -29.74 -19.82 -5.81
CA GLU A 291 -28.31 -19.87 -5.52
C GLU A 291 -27.59 -18.68 -6.19
N ALA A 292 -26.51 -18.23 -5.56
CA ALA A 292 -25.62 -17.24 -6.13
C ALA A 292 -24.74 -17.89 -7.22
N VAL A 293 -24.44 -17.14 -8.28
CA VAL A 293 -23.43 -17.52 -9.29
C VAL A 293 -22.07 -17.72 -8.60
N GLU A 294 -21.68 -16.74 -7.78
CA GLU A 294 -20.51 -16.80 -6.91
C GLU A 294 -20.96 -16.81 -5.43
N PRO A 295 -20.92 -17.97 -4.75
CA PRO A 295 -21.27 -18.06 -3.34
C PRO A 295 -20.29 -17.32 -2.44
N ILE A 296 -20.80 -16.76 -1.33
CA ILE A 296 -19.94 -16.19 -0.28
C ILE A 296 -19.35 -17.34 0.52
N VAL A 297 -18.02 -17.34 0.65
CA VAL A 297 -17.31 -18.34 1.45
C VAL A 297 -16.80 -17.66 2.72
N TYR A 298 -17.33 -18.10 3.87
CA TYR A 298 -16.81 -17.70 5.17
C TYR A 298 -15.85 -18.78 5.69
N TYR A 299 -14.67 -18.36 6.13
CA TYR A 299 -13.71 -19.22 6.81
C TYR A 299 -13.80 -19.00 8.31
N LEU A 300 -13.95 -20.08 9.06
CA LEU A 300 -13.84 -20.05 10.51
C LEU A 300 -12.37 -20.21 10.92
N ASP A 301 -11.92 -19.38 11.86
CA ASP A 301 -10.56 -19.47 12.38
C ASP A 301 -10.33 -20.84 13.01
N ARG A 302 -9.20 -21.48 12.66
CA ARG A 302 -8.82 -22.80 13.17
C ARG A 302 -8.54 -22.79 14.67
N GLY A 303 -8.23 -21.63 15.24
CA GLY A 303 -8.04 -21.42 16.67
C GLY A 303 -9.34 -21.28 17.45
N THR A 304 -10.51 -21.24 16.81
CA THR A 304 -11.79 -21.21 17.53
C THR A 304 -12.04 -22.55 18.23
N PRO A 305 -12.15 -22.58 19.57
CA PRO A 305 -12.32 -23.83 20.32
C PRO A 305 -13.78 -24.29 20.35
N GLU A 306 -14.00 -25.56 20.68
CA GLU A 306 -15.33 -26.01 21.12
C GLU A 306 -15.67 -25.44 22.51
N PRO A 307 -16.96 -25.15 22.81
CA PRO A 307 -18.15 -25.35 21.95
C PRO A 307 -18.45 -24.18 20.99
N VAL A 308 -17.65 -23.11 21.03
CA VAL A 308 -17.88 -21.89 20.24
C VAL A 308 -17.83 -22.17 18.74
N ARG A 309 -16.91 -23.03 18.31
CA ARG A 309 -16.79 -23.47 16.91
C ARG A 309 -18.08 -24.08 16.39
N SER A 310 -18.66 -25.05 17.10
CA SER A 310 -19.93 -25.66 16.69
C SER A 310 -21.05 -24.63 16.64
N ALA A 311 -21.18 -23.77 17.65
CA ALA A 311 -22.20 -22.73 17.69
C ALA A 311 -22.11 -21.74 16.51
N LEU A 312 -20.90 -21.33 16.12
CA LEU A 312 -20.69 -20.43 14.98
C LEU A 312 -21.02 -21.12 13.65
N LEU A 313 -20.66 -22.40 13.48
CA LEU A 313 -20.98 -23.15 12.27
C LEU A 313 -22.49 -23.38 12.14
N ASP A 314 -23.18 -23.69 13.23
CA ASP A 314 -24.63 -23.89 13.23
C ASP A 314 -25.38 -22.57 12.98
N GLY A 315 -24.88 -21.44 13.50
CA GLY A 315 -25.45 -20.12 13.24
C GLY A 315 -25.24 -19.59 11.81
N ALA A 316 -24.29 -20.16 11.06
CA ALA A 316 -23.98 -19.76 9.68
C ALA A 316 -24.65 -20.66 8.62
N ARG A 317 -25.33 -21.73 9.04
CA ARG A 317 -26.04 -22.67 8.15
C ARG A 317 -27.42 -22.16 7.75
#